data_AF-A0A2L0H8L8-F1
#
_entry.id   AF-A0A2L0H8L8-F1
#
_cell.length_a   1.000
_cell.length_b   1.000
_cell.length_c   1.000
_cell.angle_alpha   90.00
_cell.angle_beta   90.00
_cell.angle_gamma   90.00
#
_symmetry.space_group_name_H-M   'P 1'
#
loop_
_entity.id
_entity.type
_entity.pdbx_description
1 polymer ?
#
loop_
_entity_poly.entity_id
_entity_poly.type
_entity_poly.pdbx_seq_one_letter_code
_entity_poly.pdbx_strand_id
1 'polypeptide(L)'
;MSVSKTAVEARKLALAAGKRIEKPIPKHSGLYIVSQPTGAQSWAYRYRRPTDGRQAKLTLGPLSTYAPGDEGYAGPEEPTFGDPLDVDAAWGLVQECQKMLRRKIDPGETVKQMKAGGEEIILSAATDGWTFEALLMKFIDWYQPNRETTKRQTAYWLGLKPDGRGGWEHTGNGILGKWKGRVFSRYDGTPVMTAVDANEAMSSLTKVSRNRTRSALKVFSGWASEFGQNGRPYVAIDPFAGMKRKRQDREKPGGEQGVRVLEDWEIAALWKAVMAEPDAYGLGALLILTTAQRPEMTFEARYEHMDFAEREWRIPAEHSKVDRPHRVPLSEMALWIIAQLPTTSGYLFQPKGSGKRPLNKHTRPKDRLRDGADKVAREAGRPSLEHWTYKHLQKTAITHMERPPLRVPPHVTKAVQQHSQGTRTDQAYRGYEYDEEKHEALEKWGKQLAKITS
;
A
#
# COMPACT_ATOMS: atom_id res chain seq x y z
N MET A 1 -42.26 35.09 -22.46
CA MET A 1 -40.96 35.69 -22.06
C MET A 1 -39.92 34.59 -21.98
N SER A 2 -38.74 34.79 -22.57
CA SER A 2 -37.60 33.87 -22.39
C SER A 2 -37.11 33.94 -20.94
N VAL A 3 -36.55 32.84 -20.43
CA VAL A 3 -36.07 32.70 -19.05
C VAL A 3 -35.00 33.74 -18.73
N SER A 4 -34.13 34.03 -19.71
CA SER A 4 -33.14 35.12 -19.64
C SER A 4 -33.78 36.49 -19.36
N LYS A 5 -34.92 36.82 -19.99
CA LYS A 5 -35.64 38.08 -19.74
C LYS A 5 -36.18 38.16 -18.30
N THR A 6 -36.67 37.03 -17.77
CA THR A 6 -37.23 36.95 -16.41
C THR A 6 -36.14 37.14 -15.35
N ALA A 7 -34.96 36.55 -15.55
CA ALA A 7 -33.81 36.71 -14.66
C ALA A 7 -33.27 38.14 -14.67
N VAL A 8 -33.09 38.74 -15.84
CA VAL A 8 -32.59 40.13 -15.98
C VAL A 8 -33.55 41.12 -15.32
N GLU A 9 -34.86 40.97 -15.55
CA GLU A 9 -35.86 41.85 -14.96
C GLU A 9 -35.90 41.72 -13.43
N ALA A 10 -35.86 40.49 -12.90
CA ALA A 10 -35.82 40.25 -11.46
C ALA A 10 -34.56 40.86 -10.81
N ARG A 11 -33.40 40.79 -11.47
CA ARG A 11 -32.16 41.40 -10.99
C ARG A 11 -32.25 42.92 -10.96
N LYS A 12 -32.77 43.55 -12.02
CA LYS A 12 -32.96 45.01 -12.09
C LYS A 12 -33.89 45.51 -10.98
N LEU A 13 -34.99 44.80 -10.74
CA LEU A 13 -35.94 45.13 -9.68
C LEU A 13 -35.33 44.97 -8.28
N ALA A 14 -34.55 43.91 -8.04
CA ALA A 14 -33.91 43.69 -6.74
C ALA A 14 -32.86 44.76 -6.42
N LEU A 15 -32.07 45.17 -7.42
CA LEU A 15 -31.09 46.26 -7.31
C LEU A 15 -31.78 47.61 -7.03
N ALA A 16 -32.83 47.94 -7.79
CA ALA A 16 -33.55 49.20 -7.64
C ALA A 16 -34.33 49.32 -6.33
N ALA A 17 -34.92 48.22 -5.86
CA ALA A 17 -35.72 48.21 -4.63
C ALA A 17 -34.90 47.95 -3.36
N GLY A 18 -33.61 47.65 -3.48
CA GLY A 18 -32.73 47.32 -2.35
C GLY A 18 -33.17 46.09 -1.55
N LYS A 19 -34.05 45.25 -2.11
CA LYS A 19 -34.65 44.09 -1.42
C LYS A 19 -34.67 42.86 -2.33
N ARG A 20 -34.70 41.67 -1.73
CA ARG A 20 -34.80 40.40 -2.44
C ARG A 20 -36.09 40.32 -3.24
N ILE A 21 -35.98 39.94 -4.51
CA ILE A 21 -37.11 39.72 -5.43
C ILE A 21 -37.13 38.26 -5.86
N GLU A 22 -38.31 37.64 -5.86
CA GLU A 22 -38.53 36.30 -6.40
C GLU A 22 -39.52 36.37 -7.55
N LYS A 23 -39.18 35.78 -8.70
CA LYS A 23 -40.09 35.68 -9.84
C LYS A 23 -40.29 34.22 -10.26
N PRO A 24 -41.54 33.78 -10.50
CA PRO A 24 -41.81 32.45 -11.04
C PRO A 24 -41.34 32.36 -12.49
N ILE A 25 -40.89 31.18 -12.89
CA ILE A 25 -40.51 30.91 -14.28
C ILE A 25 -41.74 30.43 -15.07
N PRO A 26 -42.11 31.11 -16.17
CA PRO A 26 -43.23 30.67 -16.99
C PRO A 26 -43.06 29.22 -17.47
N LYS A 27 -44.15 28.44 -17.46
CA LYS A 27 -44.21 27.03 -17.87
C LYS A 27 -43.46 26.03 -16.95
N HIS A 28 -42.77 26.49 -15.90
CA HIS A 28 -42.01 25.63 -14.99
C HIS A 28 -42.62 25.70 -13.58
N SER A 29 -43.60 24.83 -13.32
CA SER A 29 -44.40 24.88 -12.08
C SER A 29 -43.55 24.77 -10.83
N GLY A 30 -43.65 25.77 -9.95
CA GLY A 30 -42.92 25.85 -8.69
C GLY A 30 -41.45 26.29 -8.81
N LEU A 31 -40.92 26.53 -10.02
CA LEU A 31 -39.56 27.05 -10.21
C LEU A 31 -39.54 28.58 -10.17
N TYR A 32 -38.61 29.14 -9.42
CA TYR A 32 -38.44 30.58 -9.21
C TYR A 32 -36.97 30.97 -9.40
N ILE A 33 -36.76 32.17 -9.92
CA ILE A 33 -35.48 32.87 -9.81
C ILE A 33 -35.53 33.82 -8.61
N VAL A 34 -34.49 33.76 -7.78
CA VAL A 34 -34.33 34.60 -6.59
C VAL A 34 -33.16 35.55 -6.83
N SER A 35 -33.46 36.84 -6.87
CA SER A 35 -32.48 37.92 -7.04
C SER A 35 -32.28 38.67 -5.73
N GLN A 36 -31.04 38.72 -5.26
CA GLN A 36 -30.65 39.46 -4.05
C GLN A 36 -30.41 40.95 -4.37
N PRO A 37 -30.49 41.85 -3.37
CA PRO A 37 -30.13 43.27 -3.53
C PRO A 37 -28.70 43.48 -4.04
N THR A 38 -27.81 42.52 -3.81
CA THR A 38 -26.42 42.51 -4.29
C THR A 38 -26.29 42.18 -5.78
N GLY A 39 -27.40 41.79 -6.44
CA GLY A 39 -27.41 41.32 -7.82
C GLY A 39 -27.10 39.83 -8.00
N ALA A 40 -26.77 39.09 -6.94
CA ALA A 40 -26.60 37.64 -6.99
C ALA A 40 -27.95 36.95 -7.27
N GLN A 41 -27.94 35.92 -8.12
CA GLN A 41 -29.14 35.19 -8.52
C GLN A 41 -29.01 33.68 -8.27
N SER A 42 -30.12 33.06 -7.86
CA SER A 42 -30.19 31.62 -7.59
C SER A 42 -31.54 31.05 -7.94
N TRP A 43 -31.57 29.77 -8.28
CA TRP A 43 -32.78 29.01 -8.53
C TRP A 43 -33.39 28.51 -7.24
N ALA A 44 -34.73 28.53 -7.17
CA ALA A 44 -35.47 28.01 -6.03
C ALA A 44 -36.71 27.23 -6.48
N TYR A 45 -37.01 26.16 -5.75
CA TYR A 45 -38.24 25.40 -5.88
C TYR A 45 -39.18 25.70 -4.71
N ARG A 46 -40.42 26.10 -5.01
CA ARG A 46 -41.52 26.29 -4.05
C ARG A 46 -42.46 25.10 -4.15
N TYR A 47 -42.71 24.45 -3.00
CA TYR A 47 -43.54 23.25 -2.92
C TYR A 47 -44.30 23.19 -1.59
N ARG A 48 -45.18 22.20 -1.44
CA ARG A 48 -45.82 21.87 -0.16
C ARG A 48 -45.22 20.60 0.40
N ARG A 49 -44.83 20.62 1.67
CA ARG A 49 -44.22 19.45 2.32
C ARG A 49 -45.22 18.28 2.38
N PRO A 50 -44.76 17.04 2.18
CA PRO A 50 -45.63 15.87 2.26
C PRO A 50 -46.04 15.53 3.70
N THR A 51 -45.32 16.03 4.71
CA THR A 51 -45.54 15.75 6.13
C THR A 51 -46.66 16.59 6.74
N ASP A 52 -46.65 17.91 6.51
CA ASP A 52 -47.55 18.87 7.17
C ASP A 52 -48.34 19.75 6.18
N GLY A 53 -48.13 19.60 4.86
CA GLY A 53 -48.79 20.37 3.82
C GLY A 53 -48.40 21.85 3.76
N ARG A 54 -47.47 22.32 4.62
CA ARG A 54 -47.04 23.71 4.67
C ARG A 54 -46.18 24.06 3.47
N GLN A 55 -46.23 25.33 3.05
CA GLN A 55 -45.37 25.83 1.97
C GLN A 55 -43.90 25.82 2.40
N ALA A 56 -43.04 25.30 1.53
CA ALA A 56 -41.60 25.23 1.72
C ALA A 56 -40.85 25.78 0.50
N LYS A 57 -39.59 26.15 0.72
CA LYS A 57 -38.65 26.62 -0.30
C LYS A 57 -37.38 25.79 -0.23
N LEU A 58 -36.93 25.29 -1.37
CA LEU A 58 -35.62 24.67 -1.55
C LEU A 58 -34.79 25.51 -2.51
N THR A 59 -33.57 25.90 -2.13
CA THR A 59 -32.62 26.55 -3.04
C THR A 59 -31.91 25.46 -3.85
N LEU A 60 -31.95 25.55 -5.17
CA LEU A 60 -31.41 24.53 -6.08
C LEU A 60 -29.93 24.77 -6.39
N GLY A 61 -29.53 26.02 -6.64
CA GLY A 61 -28.16 26.39 -7.01
C GLY A 61 -28.09 27.82 -7.54
N PRO A 62 -26.90 28.44 -7.66
CA PRO A 62 -26.73 29.73 -8.31
C PRO A 62 -27.14 29.68 -9.80
N LEU A 63 -27.53 30.82 -10.36
CA LEU A 63 -27.74 30.96 -11.81
C LEU A 63 -26.39 30.86 -12.52
N SER A 64 -26.27 29.98 -13.52
CA SER A 64 -25.07 29.84 -14.35
C SER A 64 -24.76 31.13 -15.11
N THR A 65 -23.48 31.44 -15.25
CA THR A 65 -22.97 32.55 -16.09
C THR A 65 -22.80 32.16 -17.56
N TYR A 66 -22.91 30.88 -17.90
CA TYR A 66 -22.75 30.34 -19.25
C TYR A 66 -24.08 29.83 -19.79
N ALA A 67 -24.38 30.13 -21.06
CA ALA A 67 -25.59 29.72 -21.74
C ALA A 67 -25.36 28.50 -22.64
N PRO A 68 -26.42 27.70 -22.93
CA PRO A 68 -26.37 26.68 -23.97
C PRO A 68 -25.89 27.25 -25.31
N GLY A 69 -24.70 26.82 -25.74
CA GLY A 69 -24.06 27.25 -27.00
C GLY A 69 -22.79 28.11 -26.87
N ASP A 70 -22.36 28.47 -25.65
CA ASP A 70 -21.08 29.19 -25.45
C ASP A 70 -19.86 28.25 -25.64
N GLU A 71 -18.73 28.77 -26.17
CA GLU A 71 -17.46 28.04 -26.17
C GLU A 71 -17.03 27.71 -24.73
N GLY A 72 -16.98 26.42 -24.38
CA GLY A 72 -16.74 25.94 -23.02
C GLY A 72 -18.00 25.51 -22.25
N TYR A 73 -19.19 25.59 -22.85
CA TYR A 73 -20.43 25.06 -22.28
C TYR A 73 -20.54 23.55 -22.51
N ALA A 74 -20.22 22.74 -21.51
CA ALA A 74 -20.48 21.29 -21.54
C ALA A 74 -21.91 20.92 -21.10
N GLY A 75 -22.60 21.83 -20.40
CA GLY A 75 -23.76 21.49 -19.58
C GLY A 75 -23.39 20.49 -18.46
N PRO A 76 -24.10 20.45 -17.33
CA PRO A 76 -23.96 19.31 -16.43
C PRO A 76 -24.63 18.09 -17.09
N GLU A 77 -23.87 17.03 -17.40
CA GLU A 77 -24.44 15.75 -17.91
C GLU A 77 -25.51 15.21 -16.92
N GLU A 78 -25.36 15.50 -15.62
CA GLU A 78 -26.38 15.36 -14.58
C GLU A 78 -26.31 16.55 -13.58
N PRO A 79 -27.36 17.39 -13.45
CA PRO A 79 -27.33 18.56 -12.57
C PRO A 79 -27.49 18.18 -11.09
N THR A 80 -26.67 18.76 -10.20
CA THR A 80 -26.76 18.52 -8.74
C THR A 80 -27.15 19.77 -7.92
N PHE A 81 -27.66 19.56 -6.70
CA PHE A 81 -28.06 20.66 -5.83
C PHE A 81 -26.84 21.43 -5.32
N GLY A 82 -26.73 22.71 -5.70
CA GLY A 82 -25.64 23.60 -5.31
C GLY A 82 -24.77 24.07 -6.49
N ASP A 83 -24.84 23.37 -7.62
CA ASP A 83 -24.11 23.73 -8.83
C ASP A 83 -24.64 25.02 -9.46
N PRO A 84 -23.83 25.72 -10.29
CA PRO A 84 -24.33 26.73 -11.22
C PRO A 84 -25.24 26.07 -12.26
N LEU A 85 -26.51 26.48 -12.32
CA LEU A 85 -27.52 25.85 -13.17
C LEU A 85 -28.02 26.81 -14.24
N ASP A 86 -28.19 26.30 -15.46
CA ASP A 86 -29.09 26.90 -16.43
C ASP A 86 -30.56 26.55 -16.08
N VAL A 87 -31.51 26.97 -16.92
CA VAL A 87 -32.93 26.70 -16.65
C VAL A 87 -33.30 25.24 -16.81
N ASP A 88 -32.70 24.54 -17.78
CA ASP A 88 -33.05 23.16 -18.09
C ASP A 88 -32.51 22.23 -17.00
N ALA A 89 -31.30 22.47 -16.51
CA ALA A 89 -30.70 21.83 -15.35
C ALA A 89 -31.51 22.10 -14.07
N ALA A 90 -31.90 23.35 -13.82
CA ALA A 90 -32.73 23.71 -12.67
C ALA A 90 -34.12 23.04 -12.75
N TRP A 91 -34.69 22.91 -13.94
CA TRP A 91 -35.95 22.22 -14.15
C TRP A 91 -35.82 20.71 -13.96
N GLY A 92 -34.74 20.08 -14.42
CA GLY A 92 -34.45 18.67 -14.16
C GLY A 92 -34.45 18.35 -12.67
N LEU A 93 -33.79 19.20 -11.85
CA LEU A 93 -33.83 19.09 -10.40
C LEU A 93 -35.24 19.26 -9.81
N VAL A 94 -36.05 20.17 -10.35
CA VAL A 94 -37.46 20.33 -9.94
C VAL A 94 -38.28 19.08 -10.27
N GLN A 95 -38.09 18.48 -11.44
CA GLN A 95 -38.80 17.24 -11.81
C GLN A 95 -38.43 16.09 -10.87
N GLU A 96 -37.18 16.02 -10.42
CA GLU A 96 -36.75 15.04 -9.43
C GLU A 96 -37.39 15.31 -8.06
N CYS A 97 -37.44 16.58 -7.62
CA CYS A 97 -38.19 16.97 -6.43
C CYS A 97 -39.68 16.59 -6.53
N GLN A 98 -40.31 16.77 -7.70
CA GLN A 98 -41.69 16.36 -7.92
C GLN A 98 -41.88 14.84 -7.85
N LYS A 99 -40.91 14.04 -8.32
CA LYS A 99 -40.91 12.57 -8.14
C LYS A 99 -40.81 12.20 -6.66
N MET A 100 -39.96 12.87 -5.89
CA MET A 100 -39.85 12.67 -4.43
C MET A 100 -41.17 12.96 -3.72
N LEU A 101 -41.82 14.08 -4.05
CA LEU A 101 -43.11 14.45 -3.48
C LEU A 101 -44.22 13.45 -3.80
N ARG A 102 -44.25 12.88 -5.02
CA ARG A 102 -45.17 11.77 -5.37
C ARG A 102 -44.98 10.54 -4.49
N ARG A 103 -43.76 10.31 -4.00
CA ARG A 103 -43.42 9.23 -3.07
C ARG A 103 -43.56 9.63 -1.59
N LYS A 104 -44.12 10.81 -1.31
CA LYS A 104 -44.23 11.42 0.04
C LYS A 104 -42.89 11.67 0.72
N ILE A 105 -41.82 11.84 -0.05
CA ILE A 105 -40.48 12.18 0.45
C ILE A 105 -40.31 13.71 0.38
N ASP A 106 -39.85 14.34 1.47
CA ASP A 106 -39.60 15.79 1.53
C ASP A 106 -38.25 16.12 0.86
N PRO A 107 -38.22 16.86 -0.27
CA PRO A 107 -36.97 17.19 -0.95
C PRO A 107 -36.05 18.09 -0.13
N GLY A 108 -36.60 18.97 0.70
CA GLY A 108 -35.81 19.88 1.54
C GLY A 108 -35.10 19.15 2.67
N GLU A 109 -35.78 18.23 3.33
CA GLU A 109 -35.17 17.40 4.37
C GLU A 109 -34.15 16.43 3.77
N THR A 110 -34.43 15.88 2.58
CA THR A 110 -33.49 15.02 1.82
C THR A 110 -32.19 15.77 1.50
N VAL A 111 -32.27 16.99 0.94
CA VAL A 111 -31.08 17.81 0.63
C VAL A 111 -30.36 18.27 1.90
N LYS A 112 -31.09 18.51 2.99
CA LYS A 112 -30.51 18.86 4.29
C LYS A 112 -29.74 17.68 4.90
N GLN A 113 -30.28 16.47 4.80
CA GLN A 113 -29.60 15.23 5.20
C GLN A 113 -28.37 14.96 4.33
N MET A 114 -28.45 15.20 3.01
CA MET A 114 -27.29 15.15 2.10
C MET A 114 -26.18 16.12 2.50
N LYS A 115 -26.52 17.33 2.99
CA LYS A 115 -25.54 18.34 3.44
C LYS A 115 -24.99 18.07 4.85
N ALA A 116 -25.80 17.51 5.75
CA ALA A 116 -25.39 17.18 7.11
C ALA A 116 -24.47 15.94 7.18
N GLY A 117 -24.56 15.03 6.20
CA GLY A 117 -23.69 13.86 6.07
C GLY A 117 -22.32 14.12 5.42
N GLY A 118 -21.90 15.38 5.27
CA GLY A 118 -20.66 15.77 4.58
C GLY A 118 -19.35 15.49 5.35
N GLU A 119 -19.42 15.26 6.67
CA GLU A 119 -18.21 15.14 7.51
C GLU A 119 -17.99 13.74 8.11
N GLU A 120 -18.98 12.85 8.07
CA GLU A 120 -18.83 11.46 8.52
C GLU A 120 -19.04 10.47 7.37
N ILE A 121 -17.92 10.01 6.80
CA ILE A 121 -17.74 8.61 6.38
C ILE A 121 -18.55 8.17 5.14
N ILE A 122 -17.88 8.10 3.98
CA ILE A 122 -18.04 6.98 3.02
C ILE A 122 -19.50 6.70 2.56
N LEU A 123 -20.21 7.64 1.92
CA LEU A 123 -21.51 7.31 1.30
C LEU A 123 -21.78 8.04 -0.04
N SER A 124 -20.73 8.34 -0.81
CA SER A 124 -20.83 8.75 -2.22
C SER A 124 -21.14 7.58 -3.18
N ALA A 125 -21.91 6.59 -2.74
CA ALA A 125 -22.35 5.45 -3.55
C ALA A 125 -23.85 5.55 -3.94
N ALA A 126 -24.43 6.74 -3.84
CA ALA A 126 -25.84 6.98 -4.07
C ALA A 126 -26.09 7.88 -5.29
N THR A 127 -25.42 7.58 -6.42
CA THR A 127 -26.00 7.67 -7.78
C THR A 127 -25.13 6.99 -8.86
N ASP A 128 -23.79 6.88 -8.71
CA ASP A 128 -22.91 6.40 -9.80
C ASP A 128 -22.18 5.04 -9.62
N GLY A 129 -22.33 4.36 -8.48
CA GLY A 129 -21.69 3.06 -8.22
C GLY A 129 -20.63 3.08 -7.11
N TRP A 130 -19.72 2.11 -7.11
CA TRP A 130 -18.66 1.93 -6.13
C TRP A 130 -17.36 2.58 -6.58
N THR A 131 -16.81 3.52 -5.83
CA THR A 131 -15.48 4.09 -6.14
C THR A 131 -14.36 3.14 -5.74
N PHE A 132 -13.23 3.22 -6.46
CA PHE A 132 -12.05 2.41 -6.15
C PHE A 132 -11.53 2.69 -4.73
N GLU A 133 -11.48 3.96 -4.33
CA GLU A 133 -11.03 4.39 -3.00
C GLU A 133 -11.89 3.82 -1.87
N ALA A 134 -13.21 3.92 -1.97
CA ALA A 134 -14.11 3.43 -0.94
C ALA A 134 -14.03 1.90 -0.78
N LEU A 135 -13.96 1.17 -1.90
CA LEU A 135 -13.77 -0.27 -1.88
C LEU A 135 -12.39 -0.67 -1.38
N LEU A 136 -11.35 0.09 -1.72
CA LEU A 136 -9.99 -0.18 -1.28
C LEU A 136 -9.85 -0.09 0.24
N MET A 137 -10.49 0.89 0.88
CA MET A 137 -10.51 0.99 2.34
C MET A 137 -11.18 -0.25 2.97
N LYS A 138 -12.35 -0.64 2.47
CA LYS A 138 -13.04 -1.87 2.91
C LYS A 138 -12.20 -3.13 2.71
N PHE A 139 -11.52 -3.22 1.57
CA PHE A 139 -10.61 -4.33 1.27
C PHE A 139 -9.48 -4.42 2.28
N ILE A 140 -8.82 -3.32 2.60
CA ILE A 140 -7.67 -3.33 3.53
C ILE A 140 -8.10 -3.68 4.95
N ASP A 141 -9.30 -3.27 5.39
CA ASP A 141 -9.83 -3.69 6.69
C ASP A 141 -10.10 -5.20 6.74
N TRP A 142 -10.65 -5.75 5.65
CA TRP A 142 -10.87 -7.20 5.49
C TRP A 142 -9.56 -7.99 5.30
N TYR A 143 -8.55 -7.42 4.64
CA TYR A 143 -7.34 -8.13 4.25
C TYR A 143 -6.43 -8.39 5.45
N GLN A 144 -6.50 -9.60 5.98
CA GLN A 144 -5.73 -10.06 7.15
C GLN A 144 -4.76 -11.19 6.76
N PRO A 145 -3.65 -10.88 6.05
CA PRO A 145 -2.61 -11.88 5.78
C PRO A 145 -1.89 -12.26 7.09
N ASN A 146 -1.26 -13.45 7.13
CA ASN A 146 -0.50 -13.91 8.31
C ASN A 146 0.58 -12.94 8.79
N ARG A 147 1.05 -12.02 7.93
CA ARG A 147 2.04 -11.00 8.29
C ARG A 147 1.53 -9.59 8.09
N GLU A 148 1.64 -8.80 9.15
CA GLU A 148 1.37 -7.36 9.13
C GLU A 148 2.23 -6.61 8.09
N THR A 149 3.48 -7.03 7.87
CA THR A 149 4.34 -6.46 6.82
C THR A 149 3.77 -6.70 5.41
N THR A 150 3.15 -7.84 5.17
CA THR A 150 2.46 -8.13 3.91
C THR A 150 1.26 -7.22 3.73
N LYS A 151 0.46 -7.00 4.79
CA LYS A 151 -0.68 -6.08 4.77
C LYS A 151 -0.24 -4.67 4.38
N ARG A 152 0.76 -4.14 5.08
CA ARG A 152 1.34 -2.81 4.80
C ARG A 152 1.90 -2.69 3.39
N GLN A 153 2.59 -3.71 2.89
CA GLN A 153 3.12 -3.69 1.52
C GLN A 153 2.00 -3.70 0.49
N THR A 154 0.99 -4.56 0.62
CA THR A 154 -0.16 -4.60 -0.29
C THR A 154 -0.88 -3.25 -0.31
N ALA A 155 -1.16 -2.67 0.86
CA ALA A 155 -1.75 -1.34 0.99
C ALA A 155 -0.89 -0.27 0.28
N TYR A 156 0.43 -0.27 0.53
CA TYR A 156 1.37 0.64 -0.11
C TYR A 156 1.37 0.54 -1.64
N TRP A 157 1.38 -0.68 -2.20
CA TRP A 157 1.32 -0.87 -3.65
C TRP A 157 0.01 -0.41 -4.29
N LEU A 158 -1.06 -0.36 -3.50
CA LEU A 158 -2.36 0.18 -3.88
C LEU A 158 -2.48 1.69 -3.59
N GLY A 159 -1.52 2.30 -2.90
CA GLY A 159 -1.43 3.74 -2.66
C GLY A 159 -1.84 4.21 -1.25
N LEU A 160 -1.91 3.29 -0.28
CA LEU A 160 -2.25 3.58 1.12
C LEU A 160 -1.04 3.42 2.05
N LYS A 161 -1.02 4.16 3.16
CA LYS A 161 -0.04 4.03 4.25
C LYS A 161 -0.74 4.10 5.62
N PRO A 162 -0.14 3.55 6.70
CA PRO A 162 -0.69 3.70 8.04
C PRO A 162 -0.73 5.18 8.47
N ASP A 163 -1.80 5.58 9.15
CA ASP A 163 -2.00 6.95 9.68
C ASP A 163 -1.38 7.18 11.08
N GLY A 164 -0.82 6.12 11.68
CA GLY A 164 -0.25 6.12 13.03
C GLY A 164 -1.27 5.99 14.17
N ARG A 165 -2.57 5.96 13.86
CA ARG A 165 -3.70 5.79 14.80
C ARG A 165 -4.43 4.46 14.64
N GLY A 166 -3.92 3.59 13.78
CA GLY A 166 -4.51 2.28 13.48
C GLY A 166 -5.38 2.26 12.23
N GLY A 167 -5.51 3.39 11.53
CA GLY A 167 -6.18 3.52 10.24
C GLY A 167 -5.20 3.64 9.06
N TRP A 168 -5.77 3.98 7.91
CA TRP A 168 -5.06 4.09 6.64
C TRP A 168 -5.32 5.45 6.00
N GLU A 169 -4.26 6.07 5.49
CA GLU A 169 -4.32 7.33 4.77
C GLU A 169 -3.65 7.23 3.40
N HIS A 170 -3.91 8.22 2.55
CA HIS A 170 -3.40 8.25 1.20
C HIS A 170 -1.91 8.56 1.16
N THR A 171 -1.16 7.84 0.34
CA THR A 171 0.25 8.17 0.06
C THR A 171 0.40 9.39 -0.84
N GLY A 172 -0.67 9.80 -1.55
CA GLY A 172 -0.63 10.79 -2.64
C GLY A 172 0.01 10.26 -3.93
N ASN A 173 0.49 9.01 -3.93
CA ASN A 173 1.20 8.37 -5.04
C ASN A 173 0.56 7.01 -5.39
N GLY A 174 1.17 6.27 -6.32
CA GLY A 174 0.73 4.93 -6.68
C GLY A 174 -0.57 4.92 -7.49
N ILE A 175 -1.30 3.79 -7.46
CA ILE A 175 -2.48 3.62 -8.31
C ILE A 175 -3.69 4.40 -7.80
N LEU A 176 -3.91 4.44 -6.47
CA LEU A 176 -4.95 5.25 -5.85
C LEU A 176 -4.77 6.75 -6.13
N GLY A 177 -3.54 7.25 -6.22
CA GLY A 177 -3.29 8.64 -6.63
C GLY A 177 -3.86 8.97 -8.02
N LYS A 178 -3.82 8.02 -8.96
CA LYS A 178 -4.38 8.17 -10.32
C LYS A 178 -5.89 7.92 -10.38
N TRP A 179 -6.43 7.18 -9.41
CA TRP A 179 -7.79 6.65 -9.43
C TRP A 179 -8.67 7.20 -8.30
N LYS A 180 -8.21 8.24 -7.60
CA LYS A 180 -8.97 8.90 -6.55
C LYS A 180 -10.31 9.37 -7.09
N GLY A 181 -11.40 9.03 -6.38
CA GLY A 181 -12.76 9.34 -6.81
C GLY A 181 -13.25 8.63 -8.08
N ARG A 182 -12.44 7.82 -8.79
CA ARG A 182 -12.91 7.07 -9.97
C ARG A 182 -13.83 5.93 -9.55
N VAL A 183 -14.90 5.73 -10.31
CA VAL A 183 -15.82 4.60 -10.16
C VAL A 183 -15.12 3.31 -10.60
N PHE A 184 -15.07 2.33 -9.70
CA PHE A 184 -14.56 0.98 -9.94
C PHE A 184 -15.59 0.11 -10.67
N SER A 185 -16.83 0.11 -10.18
CA SER A 185 -17.95 -0.65 -10.72
C SER A 185 -19.28 0.07 -10.46
N ARG A 186 -20.29 -0.19 -11.29
CA ARG A 186 -21.65 0.29 -11.07
C ARG A 186 -22.30 -0.46 -9.90
N TYR A 187 -23.40 0.08 -9.39
CA TYR A 187 -24.14 -0.53 -8.28
C TYR A 187 -24.69 -1.94 -8.60
N ASP A 188 -24.93 -2.23 -9.89
CA ASP A 188 -25.33 -3.55 -10.37
C ASP A 188 -24.16 -4.55 -10.47
N GLY A 189 -22.95 -4.14 -10.12
CA GLY A 189 -21.73 -4.94 -10.22
C GLY A 189 -21.04 -4.86 -11.59
N THR A 190 -21.53 -4.07 -12.54
CA THR A 190 -20.88 -3.92 -13.85
C THR A 190 -19.52 -3.23 -13.68
N PRO A 191 -18.41 -3.83 -14.15
CA PRO A 191 -17.09 -3.20 -14.04
C PRO A 191 -17.04 -1.92 -14.89
N VAL A 192 -16.52 -0.84 -14.30
CA VAL A 192 -16.22 0.42 -15.00
C VAL A 192 -14.72 0.49 -15.32
N MET A 193 -13.89 0.11 -14.35
CA MET A 193 -12.44 0.01 -14.55
C MET A 193 -12.08 -1.31 -15.20
N THR A 194 -11.03 -1.31 -16.01
CA THR A 194 -10.61 -2.49 -16.76
C THR A 194 -9.12 -2.80 -16.59
N ALA A 195 -8.70 -3.97 -17.09
CA ALA A 195 -7.29 -4.32 -17.21
C ALA A 195 -6.49 -3.31 -18.07
N VAL A 196 -7.13 -2.60 -19.00
CA VAL A 196 -6.48 -1.56 -19.82
C VAL A 196 -6.16 -0.35 -18.94
N ASP A 197 -7.15 0.16 -18.19
CA ASP A 197 -6.95 1.25 -17.21
C ASP A 197 -5.83 0.91 -16.24
N ALA A 198 -5.83 -0.32 -15.72
CA ALA A 198 -4.82 -0.79 -14.77
C ALA A 198 -3.41 -0.78 -15.37
N ASN A 199 -3.25 -1.28 -16.60
CA ASN A 199 -1.96 -1.28 -17.28
C ASN A 199 -1.47 0.13 -17.60
N GLU A 200 -2.37 1.04 -17.99
CA GLU A 200 -2.06 2.46 -18.22
C GLU A 200 -1.62 3.14 -16.92
N ALA A 201 -2.37 2.95 -15.83
CA ALA A 201 -2.05 3.51 -14.53
C ALA A 201 -0.69 3.02 -14.00
N MET A 202 -0.29 1.79 -14.33
CA MET A 202 1.00 1.22 -13.94
C MET A 202 2.13 1.44 -14.98
N SER A 203 1.88 2.15 -16.08
CA SER A 203 2.84 2.32 -17.18
C SER A 203 4.14 3.00 -16.72
N SER A 204 4.02 4.08 -15.94
CA SER A 204 5.13 4.87 -15.40
C SER A 204 5.84 4.22 -14.20
N LEU A 205 5.35 3.10 -13.68
CA LEU A 205 5.96 2.44 -12.52
C LEU A 205 7.21 1.65 -12.91
N THR A 206 8.14 1.51 -11.97
CA THR A 206 9.27 0.59 -12.14
C THR A 206 8.77 -0.84 -12.37
N LYS A 207 9.58 -1.67 -13.01
CA LYS A 207 9.27 -3.08 -13.27
C LYS A 207 8.81 -3.84 -12.03
N VAL A 208 9.49 -3.64 -10.90
CA VAL A 208 9.15 -4.28 -9.62
C VAL A 208 7.82 -3.75 -9.10
N SER A 209 7.67 -2.42 -9.01
CA SER A 209 6.44 -1.80 -8.52
C SER A 209 5.23 -2.21 -9.36
N ARG A 210 5.35 -2.23 -10.70
CA ARG A 210 4.30 -2.70 -11.62
C ARG A 210 3.87 -4.14 -11.34
N ASN A 211 4.81 -5.05 -11.12
CA ASN A 211 4.48 -6.44 -10.79
C ASN A 211 3.78 -6.57 -9.43
N ARG A 212 4.22 -5.79 -8.44
CA ARG A 212 3.66 -5.80 -7.09
C ARG A 212 2.25 -5.21 -7.08
N THR A 213 2.04 -4.06 -7.69
CA THR A 213 0.71 -3.44 -7.87
C THR A 213 -0.23 -4.37 -8.65
N ARG A 214 0.23 -4.99 -9.74
CA ARG A 214 -0.59 -5.98 -10.47
C ARG A 214 -1.02 -7.15 -9.59
N SER A 215 -0.13 -7.64 -8.73
CA SER A 215 -0.46 -8.74 -7.81
C SER A 215 -1.47 -8.30 -6.75
N ALA A 216 -1.30 -7.10 -6.19
CA ALA A 216 -2.22 -6.53 -5.21
C ALA A 216 -3.62 -6.28 -5.80
N LEU A 217 -3.69 -5.75 -7.03
CA LEU A 217 -4.97 -5.52 -7.73
C LEU A 217 -5.75 -6.81 -7.99
N LYS A 218 -5.06 -7.92 -8.27
CA LYS A 218 -5.72 -9.23 -8.46
C LYS A 218 -6.34 -9.76 -7.16
N VAL A 219 -5.67 -9.56 -6.04
CA VAL A 219 -6.23 -9.93 -4.73
C VAL A 219 -7.43 -9.05 -4.41
N PHE A 220 -7.31 -7.74 -4.66
CA PHE A 220 -8.41 -6.79 -4.50
C PHE A 220 -9.62 -7.12 -5.39
N SER A 221 -9.43 -7.40 -6.68
CA SER A 221 -10.55 -7.70 -7.58
C SER A 221 -11.19 -9.06 -7.32
N GLY A 222 -10.40 -10.06 -6.90
CA GLY A 222 -10.91 -11.33 -6.40
C GLY A 222 -11.83 -11.12 -5.20
N TRP A 223 -11.38 -10.35 -4.21
CA TRP A 223 -12.22 -9.95 -3.06
C TRP A 223 -13.49 -9.20 -3.50
N ALA A 224 -13.38 -8.21 -4.39
CA ALA A 224 -14.53 -7.45 -4.86
C ALA A 224 -15.55 -8.29 -5.65
N SER A 225 -15.10 -9.42 -6.22
CA SER A 225 -15.97 -10.36 -6.94
C SER A 225 -16.68 -11.34 -6.01
N GLU A 226 -16.15 -11.57 -4.81
CA GLU A 226 -16.71 -12.47 -3.80
C GLU A 226 -17.61 -11.74 -2.80
N PHE A 227 -17.22 -10.51 -2.42
CA PHE A 227 -17.90 -9.71 -1.41
C PHE A 227 -18.72 -8.59 -2.05
N GLY A 228 -19.76 -8.13 -1.35
CA GLY A 228 -20.53 -6.97 -1.78
C GLY A 228 -21.65 -6.55 -0.82
N GLN A 229 -22.71 -5.94 -1.35
CA GLN A 229 -23.85 -5.45 -0.56
C GLN A 229 -25.19 -5.86 -1.19
N ASN A 230 -26.22 -5.99 -0.37
CA ASN A 230 -27.58 -6.32 -0.80
C ASN A 230 -27.66 -7.61 -1.64
N GLY A 231 -26.85 -8.61 -1.27
CA GLY A 231 -26.82 -9.91 -1.94
C GLY A 231 -26.13 -9.93 -3.30
N ARG A 232 -25.39 -8.87 -3.67
CA ARG A 232 -24.63 -8.77 -4.92
C ARG A 232 -23.15 -8.48 -4.64
N PRO A 233 -22.22 -9.02 -5.46
CA PRO A 233 -20.81 -8.67 -5.33
C PRO A 233 -20.57 -7.21 -5.73
N TYR A 234 -19.47 -6.62 -5.23
CA TYR A 234 -19.07 -5.26 -5.64
C TYR A 234 -18.73 -5.21 -7.13
N VAL A 235 -18.27 -6.31 -7.73
CA VAL A 235 -18.12 -6.48 -9.17
C VAL A 235 -18.54 -7.87 -9.61
N ALA A 236 -19.35 -7.98 -10.67
CA ALA A 236 -19.90 -9.24 -11.15
C ALA A 236 -18.87 -10.10 -11.90
N ILE A 237 -17.87 -9.45 -12.52
CA ILE A 237 -16.81 -10.09 -13.30
C ILE A 237 -15.49 -9.39 -12.96
N ASP A 238 -14.43 -10.16 -12.70
CA ASP A 238 -13.11 -9.60 -12.41
C ASP A 238 -12.65 -8.66 -13.55
N PRO A 239 -12.60 -7.33 -13.32
CA PRO A 239 -12.23 -6.35 -14.34
C PRO A 239 -10.77 -6.50 -14.79
N PHE A 240 -9.97 -7.22 -14.00
CA PHE A 240 -8.54 -7.35 -14.11
C PHE A 240 -8.08 -8.74 -14.55
N ALA A 241 -9.00 -9.64 -14.88
CA ALA A 241 -8.69 -10.99 -15.35
C ALA A 241 -7.71 -10.98 -16.54
N GLY A 242 -7.86 -10.01 -17.45
CA GLY A 242 -7.00 -9.80 -18.62
C GLY A 242 -5.59 -9.26 -18.32
N MET A 243 -5.27 -8.90 -17.07
CA MET A 243 -3.94 -8.39 -16.71
C MET A 243 -2.88 -9.49 -16.78
N LYS A 244 -2.23 -9.58 -17.94
CA LYS A 244 -1.08 -10.46 -18.17
C LYS A 244 0.24 -9.76 -17.82
N ARG A 245 1.16 -10.52 -17.24
CA ARG A 245 2.54 -10.07 -17.02
C ARG A 245 3.28 -10.06 -18.36
N LYS A 246 3.76 -8.89 -18.79
CA LYS A 246 4.56 -8.78 -20.02
C LYS A 246 5.93 -9.43 -19.84
N ARG A 247 6.55 -9.94 -20.92
CA ARG A 247 7.89 -10.55 -20.88
C ARG A 247 8.94 -9.59 -20.31
N GLN A 248 8.90 -8.31 -20.71
CA GLN A 248 9.78 -7.26 -20.18
C GLN A 248 9.63 -7.06 -18.66
N ASP A 249 8.45 -7.34 -18.11
CA ASP A 249 8.16 -7.24 -16.69
C ASP A 249 8.61 -8.47 -15.90
N ARG A 250 9.07 -9.55 -16.55
CA ARG A 250 9.62 -10.72 -15.86
C ARG A 250 10.93 -10.34 -15.17
N GLU A 251 10.90 -10.27 -13.85
CA GLU A 251 12.11 -10.19 -13.04
C GLU A 251 12.98 -11.40 -13.40
N LYS A 252 14.20 -11.15 -13.91
CA LYS A 252 15.18 -12.21 -14.05
C LYS A 252 15.54 -12.66 -12.64
N PRO A 253 15.45 -13.96 -12.31
CA PRO A 253 16.04 -14.46 -11.08
C PRO A 253 17.53 -14.08 -11.11
N GLY A 254 17.94 -13.14 -10.25
CA GLY A 254 19.30 -12.60 -10.25
C GLY A 254 19.60 -11.61 -11.39
N GLY A 255 18.92 -10.45 -11.44
CA GLY A 255 19.48 -9.29 -12.17
C GLY A 255 20.90 -8.96 -11.70
N GLU A 256 21.62 -8.03 -12.34
CA GLU A 256 23.06 -7.71 -12.07
C GLU A 256 23.42 -7.62 -10.58
N GLN A 257 22.48 -7.21 -9.72
CA GLN A 257 22.63 -7.14 -8.27
C GLN A 257 22.35 -8.45 -7.49
N GLY A 258 22.12 -9.60 -8.13
CA GLY A 258 21.66 -10.83 -7.46
C GLY A 258 22.63 -12.02 -7.53
N VAL A 259 23.76 -11.87 -8.24
CA VAL A 259 24.69 -12.97 -8.47
C VAL A 259 25.87 -12.97 -7.50
N ARG A 260 26.18 -11.84 -6.85
CA ARG A 260 27.38 -11.66 -6.05
C ARG A 260 27.58 -12.68 -4.92
N VAL A 261 28.81 -13.20 -4.84
CA VAL A 261 29.38 -13.99 -3.76
C VAL A 261 30.73 -13.37 -3.42
N LEU A 262 30.99 -13.07 -2.15
CA LEU A 262 32.27 -12.49 -1.75
C LEU A 262 33.37 -13.55 -1.82
N GLU A 263 34.54 -13.14 -2.30
CA GLU A 263 35.77 -13.95 -2.26
C GLU A 263 36.38 -13.96 -0.86
N ASP A 264 37.28 -14.92 -0.59
CA ASP A 264 37.91 -15.10 0.72
C ASP A 264 38.63 -13.83 1.20
N TRP A 265 39.33 -13.13 0.30
CA TRP A 265 40.01 -11.89 0.67
C TRP A 265 39.03 -10.75 0.96
N GLU A 266 37.86 -10.71 0.31
CA GLU A 266 36.81 -9.72 0.61
C GLU A 266 36.18 -10.00 1.98
N ILE A 267 35.96 -11.28 2.30
CA ILE A 267 35.52 -11.73 3.62
C ILE A 267 36.55 -11.31 4.68
N ALA A 268 37.83 -11.56 4.45
CA ALA A 268 38.90 -11.18 5.36
C ALA A 268 38.99 -9.66 5.56
N ALA A 269 38.88 -8.89 4.48
CA ALA A 269 38.88 -7.43 4.54
C ALA A 269 37.68 -6.89 5.33
N LEU A 270 36.49 -7.42 5.08
CA LEU A 270 35.28 -7.10 5.84
C LEU A 270 35.44 -7.45 7.32
N TRP A 271 35.95 -8.63 7.62
CA TRP A 271 36.15 -9.09 9.00
C TRP A 271 37.09 -8.17 9.78
N LYS A 272 38.26 -7.86 9.20
CA LYS A 272 39.23 -6.93 9.80
C LYS A 272 38.63 -5.54 10.00
N ALA A 273 37.85 -5.03 9.05
CA ALA A 273 37.18 -3.74 9.18
C ALA A 273 36.16 -3.72 10.32
N VAL A 274 35.38 -4.80 10.49
CA VAL A 274 34.45 -4.93 11.63
C VAL A 274 35.21 -4.99 12.95
N MET A 275 36.30 -5.76 13.01
CA MET A 275 37.07 -5.93 14.25
C MET A 275 37.86 -4.70 14.66
N ALA A 276 38.29 -3.87 13.71
CA ALA A 276 38.96 -2.61 13.99
C ALA A 276 38.03 -1.57 14.65
N GLU A 277 36.75 -1.56 14.28
CA GLU A 277 35.76 -0.66 14.87
C GLU A 277 34.38 -1.35 14.95
N PRO A 278 34.18 -2.21 15.98
CA PRO A 278 32.97 -3.00 16.15
C PRO A 278 31.74 -2.13 16.39
N ASP A 279 30.68 -2.37 15.61
CA ASP A 279 29.35 -1.85 15.89
C ASP A 279 28.28 -2.90 15.59
N ALA A 280 27.03 -2.59 15.95
CA ALA A 280 25.90 -3.51 15.75
C ALA A 280 25.66 -3.86 14.25
N TYR A 281 26.00 -2.98 13.31
CA TYR A 281 25.83 -3.26 11.89
C TYR A 281 26.93 -4.19 11.36
N GLY A 282 28.18 -3.97 11.76
CA GLY A 282 29.33 -4.81 11.43
C GLY A 282 29.19 -6.21 12.02
N LEU A 283 28.89 -6.32 13.32
CA LEU A 283 28.66 -7.61 13.97
C LEU A 283 27.42 -8.32 13.39
N GLY A 284 26.38 -7.57 13.00
CA GLY A 284 25.24 -8.12 12.27
C GLY A 284 25.63 -8.68 10.90
N ALA A 285 26.54 -8.01 10.19
CA ALA A 285 27.13 -8.51 8.95
C ALA A 285 27.83 -9.86 9.16
N LEU A 286 28.67 -9.96 10.19
CA LEU A 286 29.40 -11.20 10.51
C LEU A 286 28.45 -12.31 10.95
N LEU A 287 27.41 -12.00 11.74
CA LEU A 287 26.45 -13.01 12.17
C LEU A 287 25.62 -13.54 10.99
N ILE A 288 25.23 -12.68 10.04
CA ILE A 288 24.59 -13.11 8.78
C ILE A 288 25.52 -14.01 7.97
N LEU A 289 26.78 -13.62 7.84
CA LEU A 289 27.79 -14.41 7.12
C LEU A 289 28.00 -15.77 7.80
N THR A 290 27.96 -15.85 9.12
CA THR A 290 28.26 -17.08 9.87
C THR A 290 27.06 -18.02 9.96
N THR A 291 25.84 -17.49 10.08
CA THR A 291 24.61 -18.29 10.27
C THR A 291 23.82 -18.51 8.98
N ALA A 292 24.18 -17.83 7.90
CA ALA A 292 23.45 -17.78 6.63
C ALA A 292 21.96 -17.38 6.79
N GLN A 293 21.60 -16.66 7.84
CA GLN A 293 20.23 -16.17 8.06
C GLN A 293 19.95 -14.86 7.33
N ARG A 294 18.67 -14.57 7.13
CA ARG A 294 18.28 -13.35 6.41
C ARG A 294 18.54 -12.12 7.27
N PRO A 295 18.93 -10.98 6.68
CA PRO A 295 19.20 -9.75 7.43
C PRO A 295 18.03 -9.35 8.33
N GLU A 296 16.80 -9.52 7.86
CA GLU A 296 15.61 -9.18 8.64
C GLU A 296 15.50 -10.02 9.92
N MET A 297 15.84 -11.32 9.86
CA MET A 297 15.79 -12.21 11.02
C MET A 297 16.91 -11.86 12.00
N THR A 298 18.12 -11.61 11.47
CA THR A 298 19.29 -11.33 12.29
C THR A 298 19.15 -10.02 13.05
N PHE A 299 18.73 -8.93 12.40
CA PHE A 299 18.57 -7.64 13.08
C PHE A 299 17.36 -7.58 14.03
N GLU A 300 16.42 -8.51 13.92
CA GLU A 300 15.29 -8.68 14.86
C GLU A 300 15.56 -9.75 15.93
N ALA A 301 16.75 -10.34 15.97
CA ALA A 301 17.11 -11.37 16.94
C ALA A 301 17.12 -10.81 18.37
N ARG A 302 16.62 -11.61 19.31
CA ARG A 302 16.55 -11.31 20.73
C ARG A 302 17.35 -12.32 21.54
N TYR A 303 17.85 -11.93 22.71
CA TYR A 303 18.59 -12.84 23.57
C TYR A 303 17.71 -14.01 24.04
N GLU A 304 16.40 -13.79 24.23
CA GLU A 304 15.44 -14.85 24.55
C GLU A 304 15.23 -15.88 23.42
N HIS A 305 15.66 -15.56 22.19
CA HIS A 305 15.67 -16.51 21.09
C HIS A 305 16.88 -17.45 21.13
N MET A 306 17.88 -17.18 21.99
CA MET A 306 19.13 -17.92 22.06
C MET A 306 19.10 -18.90 23.22
N ASP A 307 19.27 -20.18 22.90
CA ASP A 307 19.57 -21.24 23.85
C ASP A 307 21.09 -21.46 23.81
N PHE A 308 21.82 -20.79 24.71
CA PHE A 308 23.28 -20.87 24.73
C PHE A 308 23.80 -22.22 25.23
N ALA A 309 22.99 -22.96 26.00
CA ALA A 309 23.34 -24.30 26.47
C ALA A 309 23.30 -25.30 25.32
N GLU A 310 22.22 -25.28 24.54
CA GLU A 310 22.04 -26.12 23.36
C GLU A 310 22.70 -25.55 22.10
N ARG A 311 23.34 -24.37 22.20
CA ARG A 311 23.97 -23.64 21.10
C ARG A 311 23.02 -23.46 19.92
N GLU A 312 21.81 -23.00 20.20
CA GLU A 312 20.74 -22.90 19.22
C GLU A 312 20.11 -21.51 19.22
N TRP A 313 19.82 -21.00 18.03
CA TRP A 313 18.97 -19.84 17.81
C TRP A 313 17.59 -20.28 17.31
N ARG A 314 16.57 -20.07 18.15
CA ARG A 314 15.16 -20.34 17.86
C ARG A 314 14.48 -19.09 17.33
N ILE A 315 14.29 -19.01 16.01
CA ILE A 315 13.57 -17.90 15.37
C ILE A 315 12.06 -18.18 15.46
N PRO A 316 11.26 -17.29 16.07
CA PRO A 316 9.82 -17.48 16.18
C PRO A 316 9.09 -17.52 14.83
N ALA A 317 7.93 -18.19 14.79
CA ALA A 317 7.11 -18.32 13.58
C ALA A 317 6.72 -16.97 12.98
N GLU A 318 6.37 -16.00 13.83
CA GLU A 318 6.02 -14.61 13.47
C GLU A 318 7.13 -13.89 12.70
N HIS A 319 8.39 -14.21 13.00
CA HIS A 319 9.54 -13.64 12.29
C HIS A 319 9.87 -14.48 11.05
N SER A 320 9.67 -15.80 11.11
CA SER A 320 9.95 -16.73 10.00
C SER A 320 9.17 -16.38 8.72
N LYS A 321 9.70 -16.78 7.54
CA LYS A 321 8.96 -16.62 6.26
C LYS A 321 7.94 -17.73 6.00
N VAL A 322 8.07 -18.87 6.67
CA VAL A 322 7.26 -20.06 6.44
C VAL A 322 6.18 -20.22 7.52
N ASP A 323 6.04 -19.24 8.42
CA ASP A 323 5.06 -19.24 9.51
C ASP A 323 5.21 -20.47 10.43
N ARG A 324 6.46 -20.89 10.63
CA ARG A 324 6.86 -21.98 11.52
C ARG A 324 8.16 -21.60 12.22
N PRO A 325 8.38 -22.02 13.47
CA PRO A 325 9.66 -21.80 14.14
C PRO A 325 10.83 -22.32 13.30
N HIS A 326 11.98 -21.66 13.40
CA HIS A 326 13.20 -22.11 12.74
C HIS A 326 14.31 -22.29 13.77
N ARG A 327 14.90 -23.48 13.81
CA ARG A 327 16.06 -23.78 14.65
C ARG A 327 17.35 -23.62 13.83
N VAL A 328 18.22 -22.73 14.28
CA VAL A 328 19.51 -22.43 13.67
C VAL A 328 20.62 -22.79 14.65
N PRO A 329 21.37 -23.88 14.43
CA PRO A 329 22.54 -24.19 15.24
C PRO A 329 23.58 -23.05 15.20
N LEU A 330 24.21 -22.77 16.34
CA LEU A 330 25.22 -21.74 16.50
C LEU A 330 26.60 -22.39 16.56
N SER A 331 27.42 -22.15 15.53
CA SER A 331 28.82 -22.56 15.55
C SER A 331 29.63 -21.78 16.58
N GLU A 332 30.82 -22.28 16.94
CA GLU A 332 31.76 -21.56 17.83
C GLU A 332 32.00 -20.11 17.35
N MET A 333 32.12 -19.92 16.04
CA MET A 333 32.27 -18.60 15.44
C MET A 333 31.04 -17.70 15.67
N ALA A 334 29.83 -18.26 15.54
CA ALA A 334 28.61 -17.50 15.77
C ALA A 334 28.48 -17.09 17.24
N LEU A 335 28.77 -18.01 18.16
CA LEU A 335 28.80 -17.74 19.61
C LEU A 335 29.83 -16.66 19.95
N TRP A 336 31.01 -16.72 19.35
CA TRP A 336 32.05 -15.71 19.55
C TRP A 336 31.60 -14.32 19.08
N ILE A 337 30.93 -14.21 17.93
CA ILE A 337 30.36 -12.94 17.44
C ILE A 337 29.29 -12.42 18.42
N ILE A 338 28.39 -13.29 18.87
CA ILE A 338 27.31 -12.91 19.80
C ILE A 338 27.89 -12.41 21.13
N ALA A 339 28.99 -13.00 21.62
CA ALA A 339 29.67 -12.57 22.84
C ALA A 339 30.28 -11.15 22.73
N GLN A 340 30.49 -10.62 21.52
CA GLN A 340 30.94 -9.24 21.31
C GLN A 340 29.79 -8.22 21.42
N LEU A 341 28.53 -8.68 21.41
CA LEU A 341 27.36 -7.81 21.47
C LEU A 341 27.04 -7.43 22.92
N PRO A 342 26.58 -6.18 23.16
CA PRO A 342 26.16 -5.78 24.49
C PRO A 342 24.89 -6.52 24.90
N THR A 343 24.88 -7.11 26.10
CA THR A 343 23.72 -7.82 26.69
C THR A 343 22.73 -6.88 27.41
N THR A 344 22.86 -5.57 27.21
CA THR A 344 22.12 -4.54 27.94
C THR A 344 20.67 -4.35 27.49
N SER A 345 20.18 -5.16 26.54
CA SER A 345 18.81 -5.04 26.01
C SER A 345 18.21 -6.41 25.66
N GLY A 346 16.91 -6.44 25.36
CA GLY A 346 16.25 -7.66 24.86
C GLY A 346 16.68 -8.07 23.45
N TYR A 347 17.17 -7.14 22.63
CA TYR A 347 17.63 -7.40 21.26
C TYR A 347 19.15 -7.61 21.19
N LEU A 348 19.61 -8.48 20.28
CA LEU A 348 21.03 -8.64 19.99
C LEU A 348 21.63 -7.38 19.37
N PHE A 349 20.88 -6.75 18.45
CA PHE A 349 21.31 -5.57 17.72
C PHE A 349 20.40 -4.39 18.05
N GLN A 350 20.98 -3.37 18.69
CA GLN A 350 20.27 -2.16 19.10
C GLN A 350 21.02 -0.89 18.67
N PRO A 351 20.31 0.23 18.41
CA PRO A 351 20.94 1.54 18.28
C PRO A 351 21.62 1.95 19.60
N LYS A 352 22.74 2.68 19.52
CA LYS A 352 23.34 3.29 20.72
C LYS A 352 22.31 4.17 21.43
N GLY A 353 22.07 3.91 22.71
CA GLY A 353 21.20 4.72 23.58
C GLY A 353 19.71 4.33 23.61
N SER A 354 19.28 3.23 22.97
CA SER A 354 17.89 2.77 23.05
C SER A 354 17.77 1.24 23.07
N GLY A 355 17.36 0.68 24.21
CA GLY A 355 17.11 -0.76 24.38
C GLY A 355 15.68 -1.21 24.06
N LYS A 356 14.81 -0.32 23.58
CA LYS A 356 13.36 -0.60 23.40
C LYS A 356 12.96 -1.03 21.99
N ARG A 357 13.87 -1.01 21.02
CA ARG A 357 13.57 -1.30 19.60
C ARG A 357 14.77 -1.99 18.92
N PRO A 358 14.53 -2.86 17.93
CA PRO A 358 15.61 -3.47 17.16
C PRO A 358 16.32 -2.41 16.32
N LEU A 359 17.54 -2.73 15.89
CA LEU A 359 18.26 -1.94 14.90
C LEU A 359 17.43 -1.83 13.60
N ASN A 360 17.42 -0.65 12.97
CA ASN A 360 16.69 -0.46 11.72
C ASN A 360 17.16 -1.48 10.65
N LYS A 361 16.19 -2.02 9.89
CA LYS A 361 16.46 -2.94 8.78
C LYS A 361 17.14 -2.18 7.65
N HIS A 362 18.48 -2.17 7.64
CA HIS A 362 19.23 -1.69 6.49
C HIS A 362 19.44 -2.84 5.50
N THR A 363 19.11 -2.61 4.24
CA THR A 363 19.41 -3.54 3.15
C THR A 363 20.87 -3.45 2.69
N ARG A 364 21.53 -2.32 2.97
CA ARG A 364 22.92 -2.04 2.58
C ARG A 364 23.80 -1.84 3.83
N PRO A 365 25.08 -2.24 3.77
CA PRO A 365 26.04 -1.86 4.80
C PRO A 365 26.13 -0.33 4.90
N LYS A 366 26.47 0.18 6.08
CA LYS A 366 26.78 1.60 6.23
C LYS A 366 28.04 1.95 5.45
N ASP A 367 28.13 3.19 4.95
CA ASP A 367 29.30 3.67 4.21
C ASP A 367 30.60 3.42 4.98
N ARG A 368 30.60 3.70 6.30
CA ARG A 368 31.72 3.37 7.21
C ARG A 368 32.23 1.94 7.07
N LEU A 369 31.34 0.95 7.02
CA LEU A 369 31.73 -0.46 6.94
C LEU A 369 32.33 -0.80 5.57
N ARG A 370 31.77 -0.24 4.50
CA ARG A 370 32.31 -0.39 3.14
C ARG A 370 33.69 0.27 3.07
N ASP A 371 33.79 1.52 3.48
CA ASP A 371 35.01 2.32 3.38
C ASP A 371 36.14 1.72 4.25
N GLY A 372 35.79 1.16 5.41
CA GLY A 372 36.71 0.40 6.25
C GLY A 372 37.23 -0.87 5.57
N ALA A 373 36.35 -1.66 4.94
CA ALA A 373 36.76 -2.84 4.19
C ALA A 373 37.62 -2.49 2.96
N ASP A 374 37.28 -1.42 2.25
CA ASP A 374 38.07 -0.91 1.12
C ASP A 374 39.44 -0.40 1.56
N LYS A 375 39.53 0.21 2.75
CA LYS A 375 40.81 0.60 3.34
C LYS A 375 41.68 -0.62 3.60
N VAL A 376 41.15 -1.66 4.26
CA VAL A 376 41.88 -2.91 4.52
C VAL A 376 42.31 -3.58 3.21
N ALA A 377 41.44 -3.61 2.21
CA ALA A 377 41.77 -4.15 0.90
C ALA A 377 42.94 -3.40 0.25
N ARG A 378 42.90 -2.07 0.26
CA ARG A 378 43.98 -1.22 -0.29
C ARG A 378 45.31 -1.45 0.43
N GLU A 379 45.29 -1.53 1.75
CA GLU A 379 46.49 -1.81 2.57
C GLU A 379 47.08 -3.20 2.26
N ALA A 380 46.24 -4.16 1.84
CA ALA A 380 46.67 -5.48 1.38
C ALA A 380 47.00 -5.56 -0.13
N GLY A 381 47.05 -4.42 -0.85
CA GLY A 381 47.31 -4.39 -2.29
C GLY A 381 46.18 -4.98 -3.14
N ARG A 382 44.96 -5.06 -2.61
CA ARG A 382 43.76 -5.56 -3.30
C ARG A 382 42.92 -4.41 -3.86
N PRO A 383 42.11 -4.65 -4.90
CA PRO A 383 41.13 -3.67 -5.37
C PRO A 383 40.07 -3.39 -4.30
N SER A 384 39.36 -2.26 -4.43
CA SER A 384 38.17 -2.02 -3.63
C SER A 384 37.15 -3.15 -3.80
N LEU A 385 36.40 -3.43 -2.74
CA LEU A 385 35.34 -4.42 -2.80
C LEU A 385 34.27 -3.90 -3.76
N GLU A 386 33.89 -4.74 -4.72
CA GLU A 386 32.74 -4.44 -5.55
C GLU A 386 31.45 -4.32 -4.68
N HIS A 387 30.40 -3.72 -5.23
CA HIS A 387 29.17 -3.43 -4.49
C HIS A 387 28.52 -4.68 -3.85
N TRP A 388 28.28 -4.63 -2.53
CA TRP A 388 27.60 -5.71 -1.80
C TRP A 388 26.46 -5.24 -0.87
N THR A 389 25.65 -6.20 -0.42
CA THR A 389 24.51 -6.02 0.50
C THR A 389 24.52 -7.14 1.53
N TYR A 390 23.80 -7.01 2.65
CA TYR A 390 23.73 -8.09 3.64
C TYR A 390 23.17 -9.40 3.08
N LYS A 391 22.29 -9.34 2.07
CA LYS A 391 21.78 -10.53 1.37
C LYS A 391 22.89 -11.26 0.59
N HIS A 392 23.90 -10.54 0.11
CA HIS A 392 25.08 -11.16 -0.51
C HIS A 392 25.90 -11.93 0.51
N LEU A 393 25.97 -11.51 1.77
CA LEU A 393 26.65 -12.27 2.83
C LEU A 393 25.96 -13.60 3.10
N GLN A 394 24.62 -13.61 3.20
CA GLN A 394 23.84 -14.84 3.30
C GLN A 394 24.14 -15.78 2.11
N LYS A 395 24.13 -15.25 0.88
CA LYS A 395 24.41 -16.06 -0.32
C LYS A 395 25.86 -16.55 -0.35
N THR A 396 26.78 -15.73 0.12
CA THR A 396 28.21 -16.05 0.24
C THR A 396 28.39 -17.27 1.13
N ALA A 397 27.82 -17.25 2.35
CA ALA A 397 27.86 -18.38 3.28
C ALA A 397 27.38 -19.69 2.64
N ILE A 398 26.22 -19.66 1.98
CA ILE A 398 25.65 -20.84 1.30
C ILE A 398 26.54 -21.34 0.17
N THR A 399 27.03 -20.42 -0.66
CA THR A 399 27.84 -20.78 -1.82
C THR A 399 29.18 -21.39 -1.40
N HIS A 400 29.79 -20.85 -0.34
CA HIS A 400 31.04 -21.39 0.21
C HIS A 400 30.83 -22.72 0.92
N MET A 401 29.72 -22.91 1.63
CA MET A 401 29.34 -24.21 2.20
C MET A 401 29.18 -25.29 1.12
N GLU A 402 28.55 -24.99 -0.01
CA GLU A 402 28.32 -25.96 -1.09
C GLU A 402 29.58 -26.29 -1.90
N ARG A 403 30.56 -25.37 -1.95
CA ARG A 403 31.80 -25.54 -2.73
C ARG A 403 32.87 -26.31 -1.94
N PRO A 404 33.92 -26.82 -2.63
CA PRO A 404 35.11 -27.31 -1.94
C PRO A 404 35.72 -26.22 -1.05
N PRO A 405 36.26 -26.59 0.13
CA PRO A 405 36.43 -27.95 0.64
C PRO A 405 35.21 -28.53 1.37
N LEU A 406 34.16 -27.74 1.63
CA LEU A 406 33.09 -28.12 2.56
C LEU A 406 32.04 -29.05 1.96
N ARG A 407 31.68 -28.87 0.68
CA ARG A 407 30.77 -29.74 -0.09
C ARG A 407 29.46 -30.09 0.63
N VAL A 408 28.89 -29.14 1.38
CA VAL A 408 27.62 -29.31 2.09
C VAL A 408 26.51 -29.57 1.05
N PRO A 409 25.68 -30.61 1.20
CA PRO A 409 24.62 -30.89 0.25
C PRO A 409 23.59 -29.76 0.14
N PRO A 410 23.08 -29.42 -1.06
CA PRO A 410 22.13 -28.31 -1.24
C PRO A 410 20.82 -28.42 -0.46
N HIS A 411 20.41 -29.65 -0.08
CA HIS A 411 19.23 -29.83 0.77
C HIS A 411 19.50 -29.44 2.23
N VAL A 412 20.74 -29.56 2.71
CA VAL A 412 21.12 -29.11 4.06
C VAL A 412 21.23 -27.57 4.07
N THR A 413 21.89 -26.96 3.09
CA THR A 413 21.98 -25.49 3.01
C THR A 413 20.61 -24.83 2.85
N LYS A 414 19.70 -25.42 2.07
CA LYS A 414 18.30 -24.99 2.02
C LYS A 414 17.58 -25.15 3.37
N ALA A 415 17.86 -26.21 4.13
CA ALA A 415 17.31 -26.38 5.49
C ALA A 415 17.84 -25.30 6.44
N VAL A 416 19.14 -24.97 6.39
CA VAL A 416 19.75 -23.84 7.12
C VAL A 416 18.99 -22.53 6.86
N GLN A 417 18.56 -22.26 5.61
CA GLN A 417 17.83 -21.04 5.24
C GLN A 417 16.31 -21.10 5.47
N GLN A 418 15.80 -22.22 5.99
CA GLN A 418 14.37 -22.52 6.09
C GLN A 418 13.65 -22.41 4.73
N HIS A 419 14.32 -22.79 3.64
CA HIS A 419 13.73 -22.79 2.31
C HIS A 419 12.88 -24.04 2.09
N SER A 420 11.65 -23.85 1.64
CA SER A 420 10.74 -24.93 1.22
C SER A 420 11.42 -25.84 0.19
N GLN A 421 11.31 -27.15 0.41
CA GLN A 421 11.85 -28.17 -0.49
C GLN A 421 10.73 -29.05 -1.04
N GLY A 422 10.80 -29.35 -2.33
CA GLY A 422 9.79 -30.14 -3.00
C GLY A 422 8.46 -29.42 -3.17
N THR A 423 7.46 -30.17 -3.63
CA THR A 423 6.08 -29.72 -3.79
C THR A 423 5.42 -29.43 -2.43
N ARG A 424 4.26 -28.77 -2.44
CA ARG A 424 3.49 -28.54 -1.21
C ARG A 424 3.10 -29.85 -0.53
N THR A 425 2.86 -30.90 -1.32
CA THR A 425 2.61 -32.25 -0.85
C THR A 425 3.86 -32.84 -0.17
N ASP A 426 5.04 -32.73 -0.80
CA ASP A 426 6.29 -33.22 -0.19
C ASP A 426 6.57 -32.56 1.16
N GLN A 427 6.27 -31.27 1.29
CA GLN A 427 6.44 -30.51 2.53
C GLN A 427 5.49 -30.98 3.65
N ALA A 428 4.29 -31.44 3.30
CA ALA A 428 3.35 -31.97 4.28
C ALA A 428 3.79 -33.33 4.85
N TYR A 429 4.52 -34.13 4.08
CA TYR A 429 5.03 -35.44 4.50
C TYR A 429 6.42 -35.39 5.16
N ARG A 430 7.23 -34.37 4.84
CA ARG A 430 8.60 -34.24 5.38
C ARG A 430 8.61 -33.54 6.73
N GLY A 431 8.69 -34.31 7.81
CA GLY A 431 8.90 -33.82 9.17
C GLY A 431 10.37 -33.62 9.58
N TYR A 432 11.33 -34.13 8.80
CA TYR A 432 12.75 -34.06 9.14
C TYR A 432 13.34 -32.66 8.87
N GLU A 433 13.90 -32.03 9.90
CA GLU A 433 14.41 -30.64 9.86
C GLU A 433 15.93 -30.52 9.67
N TYR A 434 16.63 -31.66 9.55
CA TYR A 434 18.08 -31.75 9.33
C TYR A 434 18.91 -31.07 10.43
N ASP A 435 18.50 -31.18 11.70
CA ASP A 435 19.13 -30.44 12.80
C ASP A 435 20.63 -30.80 12.97
N GLU A 436 20.96 -32.09 12.92
CA GLU A 436 22.36 -32.57 13.01
C GLU A 436 23.21 -32.12 11.81
N GLU A 437 22.68 -32.25 10.58
CA GLU A 437 23.41 -31.85 9.38
C GLU A 437 23.57 -30.33 9.27
N LYS A 438 22.58 -29.56 9.73
CA LYS A 438 22.69 -28.10 9.84
C LYS A 438 23.81 -27.73 10.83
N HIS A 439 23.88 -28.43 11.98
CA HIS A 439 24.93 -28.18 12.97
C HIS A 439 26.32 -28.48 12.37
N GLU A 440 26.50 -29.64 11.75
CA GLU A 440 27.75 -30.01 11.09
C GLU A 440 28.14 -29.00 9.99
N ALA A 441 27.19 -28.58 9.16
CA ALA A 441 27.43 -27.62 8.08
C ALA A 441 27.88 -26.25 8.60
N LEU A 442 27.17 -25.70 9.59
CA LEU A 442 27.47 -24.39 10.16
C LEU A 442 28.78 -24.40 10.97
N GLU A 443 29.11 -25.51 11.62
CA GLU A 443 30.38 -25.68 12.34
C GLU A 443 31.57 -25.80 11.36
N LYS A 444 31.43 -26.58 10.29
CA LYS A 444 32.41 -26.62 9.19
C LYS A 444 32.65 -25.24 8.58
N TRP A 445 31.57 -24.50 8.36
CA TRP A 445 31.65 -23.13 7.85
C TRP A 445 32.33 -22.18 8.82
N GLY A 446 31.98 -22.23 10.12
CA GLY A 446 32.65 -21.44 11.15
C GLY A 446 34.16 -21.68 11.20
N LYS A 447 34.60 -22.94 11.10
CA LYS A 447 36.02 -23.30 11.01
C LYS A 447 36.69 -22.78 9.74
N GLN A 448 36.00 -22.78 8.61
CA GLN A 448 36.52 -22.22 7.36
C GLN A 448 36.64 -20.69 7.44
N LEU A 449 35.65 -20.00 8.01
CA LEU A 449 35.72 -18.57 8.27
C LEU A 449 36.90 -18.22 9.16
N ALA A 450 37.16 -19.00 10.22
CA ALA A 450 38.32 -18.80 11.09
C ALA A 450 39.63 -18.85 10.29
N LYS A 451 39.78 -19.77 9.33
CA LYS A 451 40.96 -19.83 8.45
C LYS A 451 41.07 -18.67 7.46
N ILE A 452 39.94 -18.18 6.95
CA ILE A 452 39.90 -17.03 6.03
C ILE A 452 40.29 -15.74 6.76
N THR A 453 39.97 -15.65 8.05
CA THR A 453 40.00 -14.40 8.83
C THR A 453 41.13 -14.30 9.84
N SER A 454 41.81 -15.42 10.14
CA SER A 454 43.14 -15.45 10.77
C SER A 454 44.18 -14.80 9.88
#